data_AF-A0AAP7GVI9-F1
#
_entry.id   AF-A0AAP7GVI9-F1
#
_cell.length_a   1.000
_cell.length_b   1.000
_cell.length_c   1.000
_cell.angle_alpha   90.00
_cell.angle_beta   90.00
_cell.angle_gamma   90.00
#
_symmetry.space_group_name_H-M   'P 1'
#
loop_
_entity.id
_entity.type
_entity.pdbx_description
1 polymer ?
#
loop_
_entity_poly.entity_id
_entity_poly.type
_entity_poly.pdbx_seq_one_letter_code
_entity_poly.pdbx_strand_id
1 'polypeptide(L)'
;MHDKKHFFSLRRSLEMRFSRDINGSGVQALEVLRKGAGDDSRYLFRVHFESVHRDGESFLYEADLIRDQGKDYEPTVNCGKHCFGAKSVWLQIDWSSDEVAQWYSDTQRLSTADPDSLEEWLESDKEMLVKCRAGFICGWEKVFARDDLARHANAGTSLEDLKARLTCSKCGKRNARILAL
;
A
#
# COMPACT_ATOMS: atom_id res chain seq x y z
N MET A 1 4.12 -6.26 -1.96
CA MET A 1 4.56 -4.85 -2.12
C MET A 1 3.47 -3.82 -1.85
N HIS A 2 2.24 -3.96 -2.38
CA HIS A 2 1.17 -2.95 -2.20
C HIS A 2 0.84 -2.63 -0.73
N ASP A 3 0.73 -3.65 0.13
CA ASP A 3 0.46 -3.46 1.57
C ASP A 3 1.61 -2.78 2.31
N LYS A 4 2.82 -2.84 1.72
CA LYS A 4 4.05 -2.24 2.23
C LYS A 4 4.45 -1.01 1.40
N LYS A 5 3.50 -0.39 0.68
CA LYS A 5 3.76 0.77 -0.18
C LYS A 5 4.51 1.89 0.53
N HIS A 6 4.26 2.09 1.82
CA HIS A 6 4.91 3.14 2.60
C HIS A 6 6.41 2.92 2.75
N PHE A 7 6.84 1.69 3.02
CA PHE A 7 8.26 1.34 3.05
C PHE A 7 8.94 1.62 1.71
N PHE A 8 8.41 1.05 0.63
CA PHE A 8 8.99 1.23 -0.70
C PHE A 8 9.01 2.71 -1.13
N SER A 9 8.00 3.47 -0.73
CA SER A 9 7.90 4.92 -1.00
C SER A 9 8.90 5.77 -0.24
N LEU A 10 9.29 5.38 0.97
CA LEU A 10 10.21 6.11 1.83
C LEU A 10 11.66 5.64 1.67
N ARG A 11 11.88 4.33 1.67
CA ARG A 11 13.21 3.69 1.72
C ARG A 11 13.77 3.31 0.36
N ARG A 12 12.90 3.06 -0.62
CA ARG A 12 13.30 2.69 -1.99
C ARG A 12 12.98 3.76 -3.04
N SER A 13 12.42 4.90 -2.62
CA SER A 13 11.97 5.94 -3.54
C SER A 13 11.07 5.40 -4.65
N LEU A 14 10.22 4.42 -4.35
CA LEU A 14 9.30 3.80 -5.30
C LEU A 14 7.86 4.21 -5.01
N GLU A 15 7.14 4.61 -6.04
CA GLU A 15 5.72 4.85 -5.97
C GLU A 15 4.96 3.75 -6.69
N MET A 16 3.97 3.16 -6.01
CA MET A 16 3.05 2.20 -6.61
C MET A 16 1.71 2.89 -6.82
N ARG A 17 1.25 2.92 -8.07
CA ARG A 17 -0.05 3.49 -8.44
C ARG A 17 -0.92 2.42 -9.03
N PHE A 18 -2.18 2.44 -8.61
CA PHE A 18 -3.21 1.62 -9.19
C PHE A 18 -4.41 2.49 -9.47
N SER A 19 -4.64 2.76 -10.76
CA SER A 19 -5.82 3.47 -11.23
C SER A 19 -6.89 2.44 -11.54
N ARG A 20 -7.95 2.42 -10.72
CA ARG A 20 -9.16 1.64 -10.95
C ARG A 20 -10.22 2.57 -11.52
N ASP A 21 -10.63 2.32 -12.75
CA ASP A 21 -11.89 2.86 -13.22
C ASP A 21 -13.03 1.91 -12.81
N ILE A 22 -13.85 2.40 -11.88
CA ILE A 22 -14.98 1.69 -11.29
C ILE A 22 -16.22 1.78 -12.21
N ASN A 23 -16.25 2.76 -13.11
CA ASN A 23 -17.39 2.99 -14.00
C ASN A 23 -17.30 2.19 -15.31
N GLY A 24 -16.12 1.65 -15.65
CA GLY A 24 -15.91 0.74 -16.77
C GLY A 24 -15.61 1.42 -18.11
N SER A 25 -15.63 2.75 -18.19
CA SER A 25 -15.47 3.53 -19.42
C SER A 25 -14.08 4.17 -19.61
N GLY A 26 -13.18 4.02 -18.63
CA GLY A 26 -11.87 4.64 -18.54
C GLY A 26 -10.71 3.65 -18.58
N VAL A 27 -9.49 4.17 -18.37
CA VAL A 27 -8.25 3.38 -18.39
C VAL A 27 -7.94 2.86 -16.99
N GLN A 28 -7.69 1.55 -16.88
CA GLN A 28 -7.09 0.97 -15.69
C GLN A 28 -5.57 0.86 -15.89
N ALA A 29 -4.80 1.15 -14.85
CA ALA A 29 -3.35 1.08 -14.92
C ALA A 29 -2.73 0.60 -13.61
N LEU A 30 -1.74 -0.28 -13.71
CA LEU A 30 -0.86 -0.67 -12.60
C LEU A 30 0.55 -0.18 -12.90
N GLU A 31 1.09 0.66 -12.04
CA GLU A 31 2.35 1.36 -12.28
C GLU A 31 3.28 1.28 -11.08
N VAL A 32 4.57 1.06 -11.33
CA VAL A 32 5.66 1.22 -10.36
C VAL A 32 6.63 2.26 -10.92
N LEU A 33 6.85 3.34 -10.18
CA LEU A 33 7.64 4.47 -10.62
C LEU A 33 8.77 4.78 -9.63
N ARG A 34 9.91 5.26 -10.13
CA ARG A 34 10.91 5.95 -9.29
C ARG A 34 10.40 7.35 -8.95
N LYS A 35 10.40 7.71 -7.67
CA LYS A 35 10.09 9.07 -7.20
C LYS A 35 11.16 10.06 -7.68
N GLY A 36 10.72 11.26 -8.03
CA GLY A 36 11.62 12.38 -8.36
C GLY A 36 12.13 12.41 -9.80
N ALA A 37 11.84 11.40 -10.62
CA ALA A 37 12.12 11.43 -12.05
C ALA A 37 11.00 12.16 -12.82
N GLY A 38 11.39 13.14 -13.63
CA GLY A 38 10.48 14.13 -14.24
C GLY A 38 9.86 13.71 -15.58
N ASP A 39 10.14 12.51 -16.07
CA ASP A 39 9.76 12.04 -17.41
C ASP A 39 9.28 10.58 -17.41
N ASP A 40 9.02 10.00 -18.58
CA ASP A 40 8.60 8.60 -18.73
C ASP A 40 9.68 7.57 -18.34
N SER A 41 10.95 7.98 -18.15
CA SER A 41 12.01 7.08 -17.65
C SER A 41 11.83 6.70 -16.18
N ARG A 42 10.89 7.35 -15.49
CA ARG A 42 10.51 7.02 -14.11
C ARG A 42 9.80 5.67 -14.00
N TYR A 43 9.16 5.18 -15.07
CA TYR A 43 8.36 3.97 -15.04
C TYR A 43 9.24 2.71 -15.10
N LEU A 44 9.31 1.98 -14.00
CA LEU A 44 9.96 0.66 -13.95
C LEU A 44 9.03 -0.42 -14.52
N PHE A 45 7.74 -0.24 -14.26
CA PHE A 45 6.68 -1.15 -14.66
C PHE A 45 5.43 -0.34 -14.92
N ARG A 46 4.75 -0.60 -16.03
CA ARG A 46 3.45 -0.01 -16.35
C ARG A 46 2.64 -1.02 -17.14
N VAL A 47 1.48 -1.38 -16.63
CA VAL A 47 0.49 -2.15 -17.41
C VAL A 47 -0.74 -1.29 -17.55
N HIS A 48 -1.13 -1.05 -18.80
CA HIS A 48 -2.39 -0.43 -19.14
C HIS A 48 -3.39 -1.49 -19.55
N PHE A 49 -4.60 -1.36 -19.02
CA PHE A 49 -5.71 -2.21 -19.37
C PHE A 49 -6.80 -1.37 -20.04
N GLU A 50 -7.44 -1.98 -21.05
CA GLU A 50 -8.57 -1.40 -21.76
C GLU A 50 -9.80 -2.28 -21.65
N SER A 51 -10.96 -1.66 -21.84
CA SER A 51 -12.24 -2.34 -21.88
C SER A 51 -12.30 -3.29 -23.07
N VAL A 52 -12.39 -4.58 -22.77
CA VAL A 52 -12.66 -5.66 -23.70
C VAL A 52 -14.16 -5.90 -23.68
N HIS A 53 -14.78 -5.78 -24.85
CA HIS A 53 -16.15 -6.19 -25.08
C HIS A 53 -16.10 -7.63 -25.60
N ARG A 54 -16.52 -8.60 -24.80
CA ARG A 54 -16.80 -9.96 -25.29
C ARG A 54 -18.31 -10.13 -25.30
N ASP A 55 -18.87 -10.27 -26.50
CA ASP A 55 -20.24 -10.70 -26.65
C ASP A 55 -20.36 -12.16 -26.16
N GLY A 56 -21.19 -12.40 -25.14
CA GLY A 56 -21.73 -13.74 -24.85
C GLY A 56 -21.26 -14.47 -23.59
N GLU A 57 -20.40 -13.91 -22.74
CA GLU A 57 -20.01 -14.56 -21.48
C GLU A 57 -20.51 -13.74 -20.27
N SER A 58 -21.46 -14.31 -19.51
CA SER A 58 -21.90 -13.77 -18.22
C SER A 58 -20.84 -14.07 -17.16
N PHE A 59 -20.17 -13.02 -16.68
CA PHE A 59 -19.15 -13.14 -15.63
C PHE A 59 -19.72 -12.75 -14.28
N LEU A 60 -19.44 -13.53 -13.24
CA LEU A 60 -19.69 -13.21 -11.84
C LEU A 60 -18.41 -12.62 -11.23
N TYR A 61 -18.49 -11.43 -10.65
CA TYR A 61 -17.38 -10.82 -9.92
C TYR A 61 -17.44 -11.18 -8.43
N GLU A 62 -16.31 -11.03 -7.73
CA GLU A 62 -16.19 -11.28 -6.28
C GLU A 62 -17.20 -10.43 -5.46
N ALA A 63 -17.57 -9.24 -5.95
CA ALA A 63 -18.62 -8.41 -5.37
C ALA A 63 -20.04 -9.03 -5.49
N ASP A 64 -20.28 -9.87 -6.51
CA ASP A 64 -21.53 -10.61 -6.71
C ASP A 64 -21.59 -11.87 -5.83
N LEU A 65 -20.47 -12.26 -5.20
CA LEU A 65 -20.38 -13.35 -4.22
C LEU A 65 -20.60 -12.88 -2.78
N ILE A 66 -20.61 -11.56 -2.53
CA ILE A 66 -20.92 -11.00 -1.20
C ILE A 66 -22.44 -11.00 -1.03
N ARG A 67 -22.95 -12.16 -0.65
CA ARG A 67 -24.32 -12.39 -0.23
C ARG A 67 -24.57 -11.69 1.10
N ASP A 68 -25.20 -10.52 1.07
CA ASP A 68 -25.90 -10.04 2.26
C ASP A 68 -27.23 -10.80 2.36
N GLN A 69 -27.34 -11.59 3.42
CA GLN A 69 -28.43 -12.52 3.68
C GLN A 69 -29.70 -11.76 4.08
N GLY A 70 -30.61 -11.48 3.13
CA GLY A 70 -31.97 -11.12 3.58
C GLY A 70 -32.94 -10.43 2.65
N LYS A 71 -32.71 -10.28 1.33
CA LYS A 71 -33.74 -9.73 0.43
C LYS A 71 -33.80 -10.50 -0.88
N ASP A 72 -34.97 -11.10 -1.13
CA ASP A 72 -35.42 -11.71 -2.39
C ASP A 72 -35.56 -10.67 -3.51
N TYR A 73 -34.44 -10.05 -3.89
CA TYR A 73 -34.35 -9.43 -5.21
C TYR A 73 -33.33 -10.25 -5.98
N GLU A 74 -33.79 -10.79 -7.11
CA GLU A 74 -32.96 -11.37 -8.14
C GLU A 74 -31.69 -10.53 -8.27
N PRO A 75 -30.49 -11.15 -8.25
CA PRO A 75 -29.26 -10.40 -8.45
C PRO A 75 -29.45 -9.63 -9.73
N THR A 76 -29.49 -8.30 -9.63
CA THR A 76 -29.64 -7.44 -10.79
C THR A 76 -28.42 -7.77 -11.62
N VAL A 77 -28.61 -8.57 -12.66
CA VAL A 77 -27.54 -8.94 -13.58
C VAL A 77 -26.98 -7.59 -14.02
N ASN A 78 -25.78 -7.30 -13.57
CA ASN A 78 -25.12 -6.07 -13.93
C ASN A 78 -24.77 -6.22 -15.42
N CYS A 79 -25.70 -5.81 -16.29
CA CYS A 79 -25.59 -5.92 -17.76
C CYS A 79 -24.51 -5.00 -18.35
N GLY A 80 -23.79 -4.27 -17.51
CA GLY A 80 -22.45 -3.77 -17.81
C GLY A 80 -21.52 -4.34 -16.74
N LYS A 81 -20.27 -4.64 -17.02
CA LYS A 81 -19.26 -3.57 -17.05
C LYS A 81 -17.99 -4.24 -17.53
N HIS A 82 -17.60 -3.88 -18.74
CA HIS A 82 -16.31 -4.02 -19.39
C HIS A 82 -15.27 -4.87 -18.65
N CYS A 83 -14.89 -6.00 -19.25
CA CYS A 83 -13.69 -6.72 -18.84
C CYS A 83 -12.47 -5.84 -19.15
N PHE A 84 -11.41 -5.90 -18.35
CA PHE A 84 -10.19 -5.16 -18.64
C PHE A 84 -9.10 -6.13 -19.08
N GLY A 85 -8.67 -6.02 -20.32
CA GLY A 85 -7.56 -6.78 -20.88
C GLY A 85 -6.29 -5.93 -20.88
N ALA A 86 -5.14 -6.53 -20.55
CA ALA A 86 -3.86 -5.83 -20.66
C ALA A 86 -3.60 -5.51 -22.14
N LYS A 87 -3.54 -4.22 -22.49
CA LYS A 87 -3.28 -3.76 -23.85
C LYS A 87 -1.81 -3.48 -24.09
N SER A 88 -1.15 -2.88 -23.10
CA SER A 88 0.27 -2.58 -23.20
C SER A 88 0.97 -2.83 -21.88
N VAL A 89 2.18 -3.34 -22.00
CA VAL A 89 3.09 -3.59 -20.89
C VAL A 89 4.37 -2.85 -21.22
N TRP A 90 4.77 -1.95 -20.32
CA TRP A 90 6.08 -1.32 -20.31
C TRP A 90 6.86 -1.90 -19.15
N LEU A 91 8.05 -2.40 -19.43
CA LEU A 91 8.89 -3.05 -18.44
C LEU A 91 10.33 -2.57 -18.61
N GLN A 92 10.80 -1.81 -17.62
CA GLN A 92 12.15 -1.27 -17.56
C GLN A 92 12.76 -1.63 -16.20
N ILE A 93 12.68 -2.92 -15.88
CA ILE A 93 13.21 -3.50 -14.67
C ILE A 93 13.98 -4.77 -15.03
N ASP A 94 15.20 -4.86 -14.54
CA ASP A 94 15.95 -6.11 -14.58
C ASP A 94 15.59 -6.94 -13.35
N TRP A 95 14.79 -7.99 -13.57
CA TRP A 95 14.35 -8.91 -12.52
C TRP A 95 15.48 -9.72 -11.89
N SER A 96 16.65 -9.78 -12.54
CA SER A 96 17.85 -10.45 -12.03
C SER A 96 18.81 -9.51 -11.30
N SER A 97 18.48 -8.21 -11.21
CA SER A 97 19.33 -7.23 -10.54
C SER A 97 19.35 -7.38 -9.02
N ASP A 98 20.46 -6.95 -8.41
CA ASP A 98 20.61 -6.87 -6.95
C ASP A 98 19.55 -5.97 -6.31
N GLU A 99 19.10 -4.92 -7.02
CA GLU A 99 18.04 -4.02 -6.58
C GLU A 99 16.72 -4.78 -6.37
N VAL A 100 16.34 -5.63 -7.33
CA VAL A 100 15.12 -6.47 -7.22
C VAL A 100 15.26 -7.54 -6.14
N ALA A 101 16.43 -8.18 -6.04
CA ALA A 101 16.70 -9.14 -4.97
C ALA A 101 16.54 -8.49 -3.58
N GLN A 102 17.00 -7.25 -3.44
CA GLN A 102 16.83 -6.47 -2.20
C GLN A 102 15.35 -6.17 -1.91
N TRP A 103 14.55 -5.80 -2.91
CA TRP A 103 13.12 -5.56 -2.73
C TRP A 103 12.34 -6.81 -2.32
N TYR A 104 12.75 -7.97 -2.84
CA TYR A 104 12.20 -9.26 -2.44
C TYR A 104 12.52 -9.56 -0.97
N SER A 105 13.79 -9.39 -0.58
CA SER A 105 14.22 -9.54 0.82
C SER A 105 13.47 -8.59 1.76
N ASP A 106 13.32 -7.31 1.39
CA ASP A 106 12.53 -6.34 2.16
C ASP A 106 11.08 -6.77 2.30
N THR A 107 10.47 -7.29 1.23
CA THR A 107 9.08 -7.78 1.27
C THR A 107 8.94 -8.95 2.23
N GLN A 108 9.89 -9.90 2.23
CA GLN A 108 9.89 -11.02 3.17
C GLN A 108 10.05 -10.54 4.61
N ARG A 109 11.05 -9.68 4.88
CA ARG A 109 11.28 -9.07 6.20
C ARG A 109 10.03 -8.36 6.72
N LEU A 110 9.35 -7.60 5.87
CA LEU A 110 8.15 -6.84 6.23
C LEU A 110 6.86 -7.67 6.29
N SER A 111 6.84 -8.87 5.72
CA SER A 111 5.68 -9.77 5.78
C SER A 111 5.61 -10.54 7.10
N THR A 112 6.67 -10.51 7.91
CA THR A 112 6.62 -10.97 9.31
C THR A 112 5.68 -10.08 10.12
N ALA A 113 5.13 -10.64 11.21
CA ALA A 113 4.24 -9.91 12.10
C ALA A 113 4.85 -8.57 12.54
N ASP A 114 4.00 -7.57 12.72
CA ASP A 114 4.43 -6.29 13.28
C ASP A 114 4.82 -6.54 14.75
N PRO A 115 5.95 -5.97 15.23
CA PRO A 115 6.39 -6.19 16.61
C PRO A 115 5.41 -5.63 17.65
N ASP A 116 5.18 -6.40 18.71
CA ASP A 116 4.18 -6.10 19.74
C ASP A 116 4.78 -5.38 20.98
N SER A 117 6.11 -5.29 21.04
CA SER A 117 6.86 -4.59 22.10
C SER A 117 7.99 -3.72 21.52
N LEU A 118 8.42 -2.68 22.25
CA LEU A 118 9.53 -1.83 21.79
C LEU A 118 10.83 -2.64 21.69
N GLU A 119 11.00 -3.62 22.55
CA GLU A 119 12.11 -4.57 22.55
C GLU A 119 12.15 -5.35 21.23
N GLU A 120 11.02 -5.94 20.80
CA GLU A 120 10.94 -6.63 19.52
C GLU A 120 11.16 -5.69 18.32
N TRP A 121 10.72 -4.43 18.40
CA TRP A 121 11.05 -3.43 17.38
C TRP A 121 12.56 -3.21 17.26
N LEU A 122 13.28 -3.16 18.38
CA LEU A 122 14.74 -2.98 18.42
C LEU A 122 15.50 -4.23 17.97
N GLU A 123 14.99 -5.42 18.27
CA GLU A 123 15.57 -6.70 17.85
C GLU A 123 15.36 -6.98 16.36
N SER A 124 14.20 -6.60 15.82
CA SER A 124 13.84 -6.86 14.41
C SER A 124 14.48 -5.89 13.41
N ASP A 125 15.27 -4.92 13.88
CA ASP A 125 15.89 -3.85 13.08
C ASP A 125 14.88 -3.14 12.16
N LYS A 126 13.62 -3.06 12.63
CA LYS A 126 12.52 -2.37 11.95
C LYS A 126 12.42 -0.95 12.47
N GLU A 127 11.98 -0.04 11.61
CA GLU A 127 11.67 1.33 12.03
C GLU A 127 10.16 1.54 12.08
N MET A 128 9.73 2.47 12.94
CA MET A 128 8.31 2.70 13.16
C MET A 128 7.84 3.94 12.39
N LEU A 129 6.99 3.73 11.37
CA LEU A 129 6.29 4.82 10.69
C LEU A 129 5.00 5.15 11.43
N VAL A 130 4.92 6.38 11.92
CA VAL A 130 3.74 6.94 12.57
C VAL A 130 3.04 7.90 11.61
N LYS A 131 1.78 7.63 11.30
CA LYS A 131 0.94 8.47 10.43
C LYS A 131 -0.25 9.04 11.19
N CYS A 132 -0.60 10.29 10.88
CA CYS A 132 -1.85 10.86 11.39
C CYS A 132 -3.07 10.07 10.90
N ARG A 133 -4.03 9.79 11.79
CA ARG A 133 -5.29 9.11 11.43
C ARG A 133 -6.16 9.88 10.45
N ALA A 134 -6.00 11.21 10.38
CA ALA A 134 -6.69 12.04 9.38
C ALA A 134 -6.24 11.76 7.93
N GLY A 135 -5.31 10.81 7.71
CA GLY A 135 -4.97 10.29 6.40
C GLY A 135 -4.55 11.39 5.44
N PHE A 136 -5.18 11.42 4.27
CA PHE A 136 -4.88 12.36 3.18
C PHE A 136 -5.06 13.84 3.58
N ILE A 137 -6.01 14.16 4.46
CA ILE A 137 -6.32 15.55 4.84
C ILE A 137 -5.14 16.19 5.59
N CYS A 138 -4.52 15.45 6.50
CA CYS A 138 -3.38 15.95 7.26
C CYS A 138 -2.05 15.68 6.54
N GLY A 139 -1.89 14.45 6.02
CA GLY A 139 -0.66 13.99 5.37
C GLY A 139 0.56 13.87 6.28
N TRP A 140 0.43 14.17 7.58
CA TRP A 140 1.55 14.16 8.51
C TRP A 140 2.01 12.72 8.80
N GLU A 141 3.31 12.51 8.69
CA GLU A 141 3.99 11.28 9.02
C GLU A 141 5.35 11.56 9.68
N LYS A 142 5.80 10.62 10.52
CA LYS A 142 7.10 10.64 11.18
C LYS A 142 7.66 9.23 11.24
N VAL A 143 8.94 9.08 10.93
CA VAL A 143 9.68 7.84 11.14
C VAL A 143 10.40 7.93 12.48
N PHE A 144 10.26 6.91 13.31
CA PHE A 144 11.08 6.70 14.49
C PHE A 144 12.15 5.68 14.11
N ALA A 145 13.39 6.16 14.06
CA ALA A 145 14.54 5.30 13.84
C ALA A 145 14.80 4.45 15.09
N ARG A 146 15.69 3.47 14.95
CA ARG A 146 16.11 2.59 16.06
C ARG A 146 16.52 3.38 17.31
N ASP A 147 17.32 4.44 17.15
CA ASP A 147 17.78 5.26 18.27
C ASP A 147 16.63 6.04 18.95
N ASP A 148 15.59 6.43 18.19
CA ASP A 148 14.41 7.05 18.78
C ASP A 148 13.63 6.06 19.64
N LEU A 149 13.43 4.84 19.12
CA LEU A 149 12.74 3.76 19.83
C LEU A 149 13.53 3.33 21.07
N ALA A 150 14.86 3.24 20.96
CA ALA A 150 15.75 2.89 22.08
C ALA A 150 15.67 3.92 23.20
N ARG A 151 15.59 5.22 22.88
CA ARG A 151 15.39 6.26 23.89
C ARG A 151 14.07 6.11 24.63
N HIS A 152 13.01 5.71 23.94
CA HIS A 152 11.71 5.45 24.57
C HIS A 152 11.73 4.20 25.45
N ALA A 153 12.33 3.11 24.97
CA ALA A 153 12.51 1.88 25.74
C ALA A 153 13.34 2.10 27.01
N ASN A 154 14.49 2.79 26.88
CA ASN A 154 15.37 3.13 28.01
C ASN A 154 14.71 4.06 29.04
N ALA A 155 13.73 4.85 28.61
CA ALA A 155 12.92 5.68 29.50
C ALA A 155 11.78 4.90 30.18
N GLY A 156 11.71 3.57 30.00
CA GLY A 156 10.68 2.71 30.57
C GLY A 156 9.28 2.92 29.98
N THR A 157 9.18 3.49 28.78
CA THR A 157 7.89 3.69 28.11
C THR A 157 7.49 2.41 27.39
N SER A 158 6.29 1.88 27.65
CA SER A 158 5.76 0.75 26.87
C SER A 158 5.35 1.17 25.46
N LEU A 159 5.20 0.21 24.54
CA LEU A 159 4.70 0.49 23.18
C LEU A 159 3.29 1.11 23.23
N GLU A 160 2.43 0.63 24.12
CA GLU A 160 1.06 1.16 24.30
C GLU A 160 1.06 2.58 24.89
N ASP A 161 1.95 2.87 25.84
CA ASP A 161 2.12 4.23 26.36
C ASP A 161 2.62 5.19 25.30
N LEU A 162 3.58 4.74 24.48
CA LEU A 162 4.07 5.52 23.35
C LEU A 162 2.91 5.82 22.38
N LYS A 163 2.14 4.79 21.98
CA LYS A 163 0.95 4.91 21.14
C LYS A 163 -0.05 5.94 21.69
N ALA A 164 -0.36 5.87 22.98
CA ALA A 164 -1.31 6.76 23.63
C ALA A 164 -0.86 8.23 23.66
N ARG A 165 0.46 8.47 23.73
CA ARG A 165 1.05 9.81 23.75
C ARG A 165 1.16 10.46 22.37
N LEU A 166 1.11 9.67 21.29
CA LEU A 166 1.25 10.18 19.92
C LEU A 166 0.07 11.11 19.57
N THR A 167 0.39 12.39 19.44
CA THR A 167 -0.52 13.43 18.99
C THR A 167 0.05 14.08 17.74
N CYS A 168 -0.77 14.22 16.70
CA CYS A 168 -0.34 14.86 15.46
C CYS A 168 -0.05 16.35 15.70
N SER A 169 1.19 16.79 15.45
CA SER A 169 1.59 18.19 15.65
C SER A 169 0.89 19.18 14.71
N LYS A 170 0.38 18.71 13.56
CA LYS A 170 -0.29 19.56 12.56
C LYS A 170 -1.78 19.76 12.84
N CYS A 171 -2.50 18.73 13.30
CA CYS A 171 -3.95 18.79 13.47
C CYS A 171 -4.47 18.37 14.85
N GLY A 172 -3.58 18.07 15.80
CA GLY A 172 -3.93 17.73 17.18
C GLY A 172 -4.61 16.36 17.37
N LYS A 173 -4.87 15.60 16.30
CA LYS A 173 -5.52 14.29 16.41
C LYS A 173 -4.63 13.23 17.06
N ARG A 174 -5.24 12.40 17.90
CA ARG A 174 -4.64 11.20 18.55
C ARG A 174 -4.91 9.93 17.72
N ASN A 175 -4.45 8.79 18.24
CA ASN A 175 -4.63 7.45 17.65
C ASN A 175 -3.94 7.33 16.28
N ALA A 176 -2.64 7.64 16.26
CA ALA A 176 -1.85 7.54 15.05
C ALA A 176 -1.85 6.09 14.52
N ARG A 177 -1.79 5.95 13.19
CA ARG A 177 -1.59 4.65 12.55
C ARG A 177 -0.10 4.35 12.58
N ILE A 178 0.26 3.17 13.05
CA ILE A 178 1.65 2.69 13.13
C ILE A 178 1.86 1.59 12.10
N LEU A 179 3.02 1.62 11.43
CA LEU A 179 3.42 0.65 10.41
C LEU A 179 4.91 0.36 10.55
N ALA A 180 5.31 -0.89 10.27
CA ALA A 180 6.72 -1.27 10.17
C ALA A 180 7.34 -0.83 8.84
N LEU A 181 8.58 -0.35 8.94
CA LEU A 181 9.51 -0.09 7.85
C LEU A 181 10.73 -1.01 7.97
#